data_AF-A0A6G1BND9-F1
#
_entry.id   AF-A0A6G1BND9-F1
#
_cell.length_a   1.000
_cell.length_b   1.000
_cell.length_c   1.000
_cell.angle_alpha   90.00
_cell.angle_beta   90.00
_cell.angle_gamma   90.00
#
_symmetry.space_group_name_H-M   'P 1'
#
loop_
_entity.id
_entity.type
_entity.pdbx_description
1 polymer ?
#
loop_
_entity_poly.entity_id
_entity_poly.type
_entity_poly.pdbx_seq_one_letter_code
_entity_poly.pdbx_strand_id
1 'polypeptide(L)' 'MEVVMVVGLWCAHPDRSLRPTTRQAVSVLRGEAPPQSLPARTPVATFLPPVDAFNYTSSAETASLLK' A
#
# COMPACT_ATOMS: atom_id res chain seq x y z
N MET A 1 -19.08 -8.47 10.27
CA MET A 1 -18.36 -8.67 8.99
C MET A 1 -17.42 -7.52 8.65
N GLU A 2 -17.75 -6.30 9.08
CA GLU A 2 -16.97 -5.07 8.86
C GLU A 2 -15.48 -5.18 9.23
N VAL A 3 -15.14 -5.79 10.37
CA VAL A 3 -13.74 -5.97 10.81
C VAL A 3 -12.90 -6.74 9.77
N VAL A 4 -13.47 -7.73 9.09
CA VAL A 4 -12.78 -8.50 8.06
C VAL A 4 -12.49 -7.64 6.83
N MET A 5 -13.45 -6.77 6.45
CA MET A 5 -13.28 -5.83 5.33
C MET A 5 -12.25 -4.75 5.67
N VAL A 6 -12.29 -4.20 6.88
CA VAL A 6 -11.32 -3.22 7.41
C VAL A 6 -9.91 -3.81 7.41
N VAL A 7 -9.73 -5.02 7.95
CA VAL A 7 -8.43 -5.70 7.97
C VAL A 7 -7.97 -6.04 6.55
N GLY A 8 -8.86 -6.48 5.66
CA GLY A 8 -8.53 -6.74 4.26
C GLY A 8 -8.02 -5.50 3.52
N LEU A 9 -8.71 -4.36 3.69
CA LEU A 9 -8.29 -3.09 3.10
C LEU A 9 -6.96 -2.59 3.69
N TRP A 10 -6.79 -2.72 5.00
CA TRP A 10 -5.55 -2.35 5.67
C TRP A 10 -4.36 -3.20 5.22
N CYS A 11 -4.58 -4.50 5.01
CA CYS A 11 -3.59 -5.40 4.43
C CYS A 11 -3.26 -5.09 2.97
N ALA A 12 -4.17 -4.48 2.20
CA ALA A 12 -3.99 -4.15 0.79
C ALA A 12 -3.28 -2.81 0.55
N HIS A 13 -2.84 -2.10 1.60
CA HIS A 13 -2.24 -0.77 1.48
C HIS A 13 -1.04 -0.75 0.50
N PRO A 14 -0.91 0.28 -0.37
CA PRO A 14 0.21 0.42 -1.30
C PRO A 14 1.54 0.57 -0.56
N ASP A 15 1.58 1.39 0.49
CA ASP A 15 2.75 1.53 1.34
C ASP A 15 2.94 0.34 2.28
N ARG A 16 4.09 -0.33 2.15
CA ARG A 16 4.47 -1.49 2.97
C ARG A 16 4.61 -1.16 4.46
N SER A 17 5.02 0.07 4.79
CA SER A 17 5.16 0.54 6.17
C SER A 17 3.82 0.71 6.88
N LEU A 18 2.74 0.94 6.12
CA LEU A 18 1.38 1.11 6.64
C LEU A 18 0.59 -0.21 6.67
N ARG A 19 1.11 -1.29 6.06
CA ARG A 19 0.52 -2.62 6.15
C ARG A 19 0.68 -3.19 7.57
N PRO A 20 -0.36 -3.78 8.15
CA PRO A 20 -0.28 -4.46 9.43
C PRO A 20 0.61 -5.69 9.33
N THR A 21 1.24 -6.05 10.45
CA THR A 21 1.80 -7.39 10.61
C THR A 21 0.68 -8.43 10.66
N THR A 22 0.97 -9.67 10.26
CA THR A 22 0.01 -10.78 10.35
C THR A 22 -0.54 -10.94 11.77
N ARG A 23 0.30 -10.73 12.79
CA ARG A 23 -0.11 -10.82 14.20
C ARG A 23 -1.13 -9.74 14.58
N GLN A 24 -0.91 -8.49 14.14
CA GLN A 24 -1.87 -7.40 14.38
C GLN A 24 -3.20 -7.65 13.67
N ALA A 25 -3.15 -8.07 12.41
CA ALA A 25 -4.36 -8.42 11.65
C ALA A 25 -5.18 -9.52 12.35
N VAL A 26 -4.51 -10.57 12.83
CA VAL A 26 -5.18 -11.68 13.56
C VAL A 26 -5.73 -11.22 14.90
N SER A 27 -5.01 -10.38 15.65
CA SER A 27 -5.48 -9.86 16.95
C SER A 27 -6.74 -9.00 16.78
N VAL A 28 -6.80 -8.16 15.74
CA VAL A 28 -8.02 -7.40 15.38
C VAL A 28 -9.15 -8.33 14.94
N LEU A 29 -8.88 -9.36 14.13
CA LEU A 29 -9.89 -10.34 13.71
C LEU A 29 -10.46 -11.16 14.88
N ARG A 30 -9.66 -11.39 15.93
CA ARG A 30 -10.06 -12.07 17.16
C ARG A 30 -10.76 -11.15 18.16
N GLY A 31 -10.81 -9.84 17.90
CA GLY A 31 -11.35 -8.84 18.83
C GLY A 31 -10.45 -8.58 20.05
N GLU A 32 -9.20 -9.04 20.02
CA GLU A 32 -8.20 -8.81 21.06
C GLU A 32 -7.60 -7.40 20.99
N ALA A 33 -7.75 -6.72 19.85
CA ALA A 33 -7.31 -5.34 19.63
C ALA A 33 -8.41 -4.55 18.89
N PRO A 34 -8.58 -3.25 19.20
CA PRO A 34 -9.52 -2.41 18.49
C PRO A 34 -9.12 -2.30 17.01
N PRO A 35 -10.07 -2.41 16.07
CA PRO A 35 -9.80 -2.12 14.68
C PRO A 35 -9.39 -0.65 14.58
N GLN A 36 -8.41 -0.37 13.73
CA GLN A 36 -8.05 1.01 13.46
C GLN A 36 -9.27 1.74 12.90
N SER A 37 -9.45 2.99 13.33
CA SER A 37 -10.40 3.89 12.68
C SER A 37 -9.90 4.18 11.28
N LEU A 38 -10.27 3.34 10.31
CA LEU A 38 -10.03 3.63 8.91
C LEU A 38 -10.87 4.85 8.58
N PRO A 39 -10.29 5.93 8.03
CA PRO A 39 -11.08 7.07 7.61
C PRO A 39 -12.12 6.58 6.60
N ALA A 40 -13.40 6.82 6.91
CA ALA A 40 -14.54 6.41 6.06
C ALA A 40 -14.51 7.04 4.66
N ARG A 41 -13.62 8.02 4.44
CA ARG A 41 -13.32 8.58 3.12
C ARG A 41 -12.31 7.69 2.43
N THR A 42 -12.78 6.94 1.45
CA THR A 42 -11.90 6.33 0.45
C THR A 42 -11.11 7.45 -0.21
N PRO A 43 -9.76 7.51 -0.06
CA PRO A 43 -9.00 8.38 -0.91
C PRO A 43 -9.31 7.95 -2.35
N VAL A 44 -9.74 8.90 -3.18
CA VAL A 44 -9.78 8.68 -4.62
C VAL A 44 -8.41 8.13 -4.98
N ALA A 45 -8.38 6.97 -5.64
CA ALA A 45 -7.13 6.37 -6.10
C ALA A 45 -6.54 7.30 -7.16
N THR A 46 -5.83 8.33 -6.70
CA THR A 46 -5.03 9.18 -7.55
C THR A 46 -3.80 8.35 -7.88
N PHE A 47 -3.90 7.57 -8.94
CA PHE A 47 -2.74 6.97 -9.61
C PHE A 47 -1.92 8.10 -10.23
N LEU A 48 -1.34 8.96 -9.38
CA LEU A 48 -0.30 9.85 -9.84
C LEU A 48 0.90 8.96 -10.13
N PRO A 49 1.41 8.96 -11.38
CA PRO A 49 2.70 8.36 -11.63
C PRO A 49 3.71 8.98 -10.66
N PRO A 50 4.65 8.20 -10.09
CA PRO A 50 5.71 8.76 -9.29
C PRO A 50 6.35 9.88 -10.12
N VAL A 51 6.44 11.09 -9.57
CA VAL A 51 7.06 12.23 -10.26
C VAL A 51 8.52 11.93 -10.63
N ASP A 52 9.12 10.92 -10.01
CA ASP A 52 10.46 10.40 -10.31
C ASP A 52 10.50 9.26 -11.36
N ALA A 53 9.35 8.67 -11.74
CA ALA A 53 9.31 7.61 -12.74
C ALA A 53 9.50 8.15 -14.17
N PHE A 54 9.22 9.43 -14.42
CA PHE A 54 9.43 10.05 -15.74
C PHE A 54 10.90 10.42 -16.03
N ASN A 55 11.74 10.57 -15.00
CA ASN A 55 13.18 10.82 -15.21
C ASN A 55 14.01 9.54 -15.33
N TYR A 56 13.46 8.36 -14.96
CA TYR A 56 14.18 7.09 -15.12
C TYR A 56 14.08 6.49 -16.54
N THR A 57 13.15 6.97 -17.36
CA THR A 57 12.96 6.44 -18.73
C THR A 57 13.56 7.31 -19.85
N SER A 58 14.28 8.41 -19.53
CA SER A 58 15.02 9.19 -20.53
C SER A 58 16.52 8.88 -20.60
N SER A 59 17.05 7.98 -19.76
CA SER A 59 18.49 7.74 -19.66
C SER A 59 18.90 6.25 -19.62
N ALA A 60 18.04 5.34 -20.09
CA ALA A 60 18.33 3.90 -20.07
C ALA A 60 18.36 3.22 -21.47
N GLU A 61 18.48 3.98 -22.56
CA GLU A 61 18.45 3.43 -23.93
C GLU A 61 19.76 3.64 -24.73
N THR A 62 20.87 4.12 -24.15
CA THR A 62 22.13 4.28 -24.92
C THR A 62 23.44 3.94 -24.19
N ALA A 63 23.44 3.07 -23.17
CA ALA A 63 24.67 2.72 -22.44
C ALA A 63 25.02 1.22 -22.42
N SER A 64 24.59 0.42 -23.40
CA SER A 64 25.11 -0.95 -23.55
C SER A 64 25.10 -1.44 -25.01
N LEU A 65 25.73 -0.68 -25.90
CA LEU A 65 26.21 -1.20 -27.19
C LEU A 65 27.60 -0.63 -27.54
N LEU A 66 28.51 -0.58 -26.56
CA LEU A 66 29.95 -0.44 -26.79
C LEU A 66 30.75 -0.75 -25.52
N LYS A 67 30.85 -2.04 -25.18
CA LYS A 67 32.11 -2.65 -24.72
C LYS A 67 32.06 -4.15 -24.94
#